data_AF-A0A069QS62-F1
#
_entry.id   AF-A0A069QS62-F1
#
_cell.length_a   1.000
_cell.length_b   1.000
_cell.length_c   1.000
_cell.angle_alpha   90.00
_cell.angle_beta   90.00
_cell.angle_gamma   90.00
#
_symmetry.space_group_name_H-M   'P 1'
#
loop_
_entity.id
_entity.type
_entity.pdbx_description
1 polymer ?
#
loop_
_entity_poly.entity_id
_entity_poly.type
_entity_poly.pdbx_seq_one_letter_code
_entity_poly.pdbx_strand_id
1 'polypeptide(L)'
;MRKILLQLFCIACTLNVMAQNGKNNDNDHYLNQTTLQVTKAGTLEQAFADAKPDNYQGLCVVGPLNEADMRFLAKLAKPSGKEDLHSINLQKAQLERVPAHWLQGLAYVTHVYLPTTLKEVGAYAFANTNSLRKADLPEGLKSIGECAFVGTGIQRVNLPVSLETIGEGAFAHLKSLTEVSVPAANEHFDIVDSMLIRNADNTLLQCFMKGKGQVQVPEVVERIGHLAFGGAKNISSINIPKSVTAIGEDAFASTYALEAISVAEGNAHFASTNGVLFNKDATLLICYPTSKRGNSYAVPATVKELATGAFQECGGGNAYKHIKDKAEKKKAKLNQVTLPEGLTKIGKWAFTFSGCQVNIPSTVREIGDSCFFYSEIEEMTIPEGVKRIGDGMFAACYSLATITLPSTIEYVGAKIMAFNYVETTLNVYAVNPPTCHRDAFADFASSINLHVVKGKKQAYEKSNDWKGSVFNDIEDDLKAIVTGVSATAPSSVEAVETARYNLQGVRIYAPQRGVNIVKMSDGTQKKVLVK
;
A
#
# COMPACT_ATOMS: atom_id res chain seq x y z
N MET A 1 42.07 11.21 -21.26
CA MET A 1 40.66 11.39 -20.84
C MET A 1 39.66 11.20 -21.98
N ARG A 2 39.63 12.02 -23.05
CA ARG A 2 38.65 11.86 -24.17
C ARG A 2 38.61 10.46 -24.82
N LYS A 3 39.76 9.79 -25.01
CA LYS A 3 39.80 8.41 -25.55
C LYS A 3 39.29 7.33 -24.59
N ILE A 4 39.42 7.54 -23.27
CA ILE A 4 38.94 6.62 -22.23
C ILE A 4 37.43 6.79 -22.04
N LEU A 5 36.93 8.03 -22.10
CA LEU A 5 35.49 8.33 -22.16
C LEU A 5 34.83 7.75 -23.41
N LEU A 6 35.47 7.82 -24.58
CA LEU A 6 34.93 7.25 -25.82
C LEU A 6 34.90 5.71 -25.78
N GLN A 7 35.92 5.06 -25.19
CA GLN A 7 35.93 3.61 -25.00
C GLN A 7 34.87 3.14 -23.97
N LEU A 8 34.66 3.88 -22.87
CA LEU A 8 33.58 3.60 -21.91
C LEU A 8 32.18 3.86 -22.51
N PHE A 9 32.04 4.89 -23.35
CA PHE A 9 30.83 5.16 -24.13
C PHE A 9 30.51 4.02 -25.09
N CYS A 10 31.51 3.52 -25.83
CA CYS A 10 31.34 2.35 -26.68
C CYS A 10 30.97 1.09 -25.88
N ILE A 11 31.56 0.85 -24.70
CA ILE A 11 31.26 -0.33 -23.88
C ILE A 11 29.82 -0.29 -23.33
N ALA A 12 29.36 0.86 -22.83
CA ALA A 12 28.00 1.03 -22.31
C ALA A 12 26.92 0.96 -23.41
N CYS A 13 27.14 1.64 -24.55
CA CYS A 13 26.28 1.50 -25.72
C CYS A 13 26.27 0.05 -26.22
N THR A 14 27.41 -0.65 -26.23
CA THR A 14 27.44 -2.07 -26.62
C THR A 14 26.76 -2.98 -25.60
N LEU A 15 26.74 -2.68 -24.30
CA LEU A 15 26.00 -3.47 -23.29
C LEU A 15 24.49 -3.34 -23.46
N ASN A 16 23.96 -2.12 -23.63
CA ASN A 16 22.53 -1.91 -23.91
C ASN A 16 22.12 -2.48 -25.28
N VAL A 17 22.94 -2.29 -26.32
CA VAL A 17 22.69 -2.86 -27.66
C VAL A 17 22.82 -4.40 -27.65
N MET A 18 23.77 -4.98 -26.91
CA MET A 18 23.90 -6.45 -26.76
C MET A 18 22.76 -7.05 -25.93
N ALA A 19 22.22 -6.32 -24.94
CA ALA A 19 21.04 -6.74 -24.17
C ALA A 19 19.77 -6.72 -25.04
N GLN A 20 19.65 -5.72 -25.93
CA GLN A 20 18.56 -5.60 -26.90
C GLN A 20 18.66 -6.61 -28.04
N ASN A 21 19.87 -6.99 -28.49
CA ASN A 21 20.09 -7.90 -29.61
C ASN A 21 19.85 -9.39 -29.31
N GLY A 22 19.22 -9.73 -28.17
CA GLY A 22 18.71 -11.08 -27.91
C GLY A 22 19.75 -12.18 -28.11
N LYS A 23 20.84 -12.17 -27.35
CA LYS A 23 21.68 -13.38 -27.27
C LYS A 23 20.89 -14.48 -26.55
N ASN A 24 20.32 -15.43 -27.29
CA ASN A 24 20.01 -16.86 -27.03
C ASN A 24 19.81 -17.44 -25.59
N ASN A 25 19.72 -16.64 -24.53
CA ASN A 25 19.78 -17.09 -23.13
C ASN A 25 18.61 -16.60 -22.27
N ASP A 26 17.62 -15.91 -22.85
CA ASP A 26 16.49 -15.31 -22.10
C ASP A 26 15.33 -16.29 -21.87
N ASN A 27 15.41 -17.54 -22.36
CA ASN A 27 14.40 -18.59 -22.19
C ASN A 27 12.96 -18.18 -22.61
N ASP A 28 12.83 -17.32 -23.63
CA ASP A 28 11.53 -16.98 -24.22
C ASP A 28 11.07 -18.05 -25.20
N HIS A 29 10.28 -19.00 -24.73
CA HIS A 29 9.74 -20.10 -25.53
C HIS A 29 8.71 -19.66 -26.60
N TYR A 30 8.22 -18.42 -26.52
CA TYR A 30 7.19 -17.90 -27.42
C TYR A 30 7.75 -16.93 -28.46
N LEU A 31 9.04 -16.61 -28.41
CA LEU A 31 9.63 -15.58 -29.25
C LEU A 31 9.31 -15.76 -30.75
N ASN A 32 8.66 -14.76 -31.34
CA ASN A 32 8.39 -14.65 -32.78
C ASN A 32 7.62 -15.82 -33.41
N GLN A 33 6.75 -16.51 -32.67
CA GLN A 33 5.93 -17.61 -33.21
C GLN A 33 5.07 -17.17 -34.40
N THR A 34 4.47 -15.98 -34.32
CA THR A 34 3.72 -15.36 -35.41
C THR A 34 4.28 -13.97 -35.70
N THR A 35 4.49 -13.66 -36.97
CA THR A 35 4.92 -12.32 -37.42
C THR A 35 3.80 -11.62 -38.16
N LEU A 36 3.46 -10.41 -37.75
CA LEU A 36 2.42 -9.58 -38.35
C LEU A 36 3.02 -8.35 -39.01
N GLN A 37 2.67 -8.14 -40.27
CA GLN A 37 3.07 -6.97 -41.04
C GLN A 37 1.96 -5.91 -40.95
N VAL A 38 2.30 -4.74 -40.44
CA VAL A 38 1.42 -3.59 -40.38
C VAL A 38 1.94 -2.57 -41.39
N THR A 39 1.14 -2.21 -42.39
CA THR A 39 1.55 -1.23 -43.41
C THR A 39 1.07 0.19 -43.07
N LYS A 40 0.09 0.30 -42.16
CA LYS A 40 -0.48 1.56 -41.69
C LYS A 40 -0.80 1.45 -40.20
N ALA A 41 -0.42 2.45 -39.41
CA ALA A 41 -0.76 2.47 -37.99
C ALA A 41 -2.29 2.41 -37.79
N GLY A 42 -2.74 1.64 -36.79
CA GLY A 42 -4.14 1.38 -36.47
C GLY A 42 -4.73 0.17 -37.18
N THR A 43 -3.95 -0.59 -37.97
CA THR A 43 -4.45 -1.75 -38.72
C THR A 43 -3.93 -3.10 -38.21
N LEU A 44 -3.35 -3.18 -37.00
CA LEU A 44 -2.86 -4.45 -36.46
C LEU A 44 -3.97 -5.48 -36.23
N GLU A 45 -5.15 -5.07 -35.76
CA GLU A 45 -6.30 -5.98 -35.57
C GLU A 45 -6.74 -6.58 -36.91
N GLN A 46 -6.74 -5.80 -37.99
CA GLN A 46 -7.02 -6.28 -39.34
C GLN A 46 -5.92 -7.25 -39.82
N ALA A 47 -4.64 -6.89 -39.65
CA ALA A 47 -3.52 -7.74 -40.04
C ALA A 47 -3.55 -9.10 -39.30
N PHE A 48 -3.95 -9.10 -38.02
CA PHE A 48 -4.15 -10.32 -37.24
C PHE A 48 -5.31 -11.16 -37.79
N ALA A 49 -6.46 -10.53 -38.08
CA ALA A 49 -7.63 -11.20 -38.63
C ALA A 49 -7.37 -11.82 -40.01
N ASP A 50 -6.58 -11.15 -40.84
CA ASP A 50 -6.18 -11.63 -42.17
C ASP A 50 -5.19 -12.79 -42.09
N ALA A 51 -4.25 -12.73 -41.14
CA ALA A 51 -3.23 -13.75 -40.96
C ALA A 51 -3.78 -15.08 -40.39
N LYS A 52 -4.88 -15.03 -39.62
CA LYS A 52 -5.51 -16.19 -38.95
C LYS A 52 -4.48 -17.12 -38.30
N PRO A 53 -3.67 -16.62 -37.35
CA PRO A 53 -2.56 -17.39 -36.82
C PRO A 53 -3.05 -18.61 -36.03
N ASP A 54 -2.45 -19.79 -36.30
CA ASP A 54 -2.71 -21.02 -35.56
C ASP A 54 -2.19 -20.96 -34.12
N ASN A 55 -1.23 -20.07 -33.82
CA ASN A 55 -0.75 -19.75 -32.47
C ASN A 55 -0.33 -18.28 -32.40
N TYR A 56 -0.78 -17.57 -31.38
CA TYR A 56 -0.42 -16.17 -31.13
C TYR A 56 0.10 -15.91 -29.71
N GLN A 57 0.55 -16.94 -28.99
CA GLN A 57 1.20 -16.79 -27.68
C GLN A 57 2.47 -15.92 -27.78
N GLY A 58 3.08 -15.83 -28.95
CA GLY A 58 4.17 -14.90 -29.22
C GLY A 58 4.04 -14.17 -30.56
N LEU A 59 3.99 -12.84 -30.49
CA LEU A 59 3.82 -11.98 -31.67
C LEU A 59 5.08 -11.15 -31.93
N CYS A 60 5.52 -11.13 -33.17
CA CYS A 60 6.47 -10.16 -33.72
C CYS A 60 5.71 -9.18 -34.61
N VAL A 61 5.73 -7.89 -34.27
CA VAL A 61 5.03 -6.86 -35.06
C VAL A 61 6.04 -6.01 -35.81
N VAL A 62 5.82 -5.88 -37.11
CA VAL A 62 6.67 -5.11 -38.03
C VAL A 62 5.85 -3.98 -38.63
N GLY A 63 6.39 -2.77 -38.62
CA GLY A 63 5.76 -1.58 -39.22
C GLY A 63 5.20 -0.58 -38.21
N PRO A 64 4.50 0.47 -38.67
CA PRO A 64 4.03 1.56 -37.81
C PRO A 64 2.88 1.14 -36.90
N LEU A 65 2.97 1.54 -35.63
CA LEU A 65 1.95 1.30 -34.62
C LEU A 65 1.49 2.61 -33.97
N ASN A 66 0.21 2.66 -33.59
CA ASN A 66 -0.34 3.70 -32.74
C ASN A 66 -1.04 3.09 -31.52
N GLU A 67 -1.69 3.95 -30.73
CA GLU A 67 -2.39 3.53 -29.51
C GLU A 67 -3.49 2.49 -29.76
N ALA A 68 -4.19 2.51 -30.91
CA ALA A 68 -5.22 1.53 -31.22
C ALA A 68 -4.61 0.12 -31.37
N ASP A 69 -3.46 0.02 -32.04
CA ASP A 69 -2.75 -1.26 -32.17
C ASP A 69 -2.25 -1.78 -30.81
N MET A 70 -1.74 -0.87 -29.97
CA MET A 70 -1.29 -1.21 -28.62
C MET A 70 -2.48 -1.73 -27.78
N ARG A 71 -3.64 -1.06 -27.81
CA ARG A 71 -4.86 -1.54 -27.13
C ARG A 71 -5.29 -2.92 -27.64
N PHE A 72 -5.13 -3.20 -28.92
CA PHE A 72 -5.40 -4.53 -29.47
C PHE A 72 -4.43 -5.59 -28.94
N LEU A 73 -3.12 -5.32 -28.86
CA LEU A 73 -2.17 -6.24 -28.22
C LEU A 73 -2.53 -6.53 -26.76
N ALA A 74 -2.94 -5.50 -26.01
CA ALA A 74 -3.39 -5.68 -24.63
C ALA A 74 -4.66 -6.54 -24.53
N LYS A 75 -5.59 -6.41 -25.50
CA LYS A 75 -6.79 -7.25 -25.61
C LYS A 75 -6.43 -8.72 -25.81
N LEU A 76 -5.43 -9.03 -26.67
CA LEU A 76 -4.92 -10.40 -26.87
C LEU A 76 -4.21 -10.99 -25.63
N ALA A 77 -3.70 -10.13 -24.76
CA ALA A 77 -3.03 -10.52 -23.52
C ALA A 77 -3.99 -10.68 -22.32
N LYS A 78 -5.28 -10.39 -22.47
CA LYS A 78 -6.28 -10.63 -21.42
C LYS A 78 -6.60 -12.12 -21.31
N PRO A 79 -6.68 -12.68 -20.09
CA PRO A 79 -7.05 -14.07 -19.88
C PRO A 79 -8.37 -14.44 -20.57
N SER A 80 -8.33 -15.34 -21.54
CA SER A 80 -9.54 -15.82 -22.23
C SER A 80 -9.53 -17.33 -22.55
N GLY A 81 -8.38 -18.01 -22.46
CA GLY A 81 -8.27 -19.45 -22.76
C GLY A 81 -6.84 -19.90 -23.10
N LYS A 82 -6.70 -21.06 -23.77
CA LYS A 82 -5.41 -21.78 -23.98
C LYS A 82 -4.36 -21.10 -24.88
N GLU A 83 -4.59 -19.86 -25.33
CA GLU A 83 -3.74 -19.17 -26.33
C GLU A 83 -3.39 -17.73 -25.96
N ASP A 84 -3.48 -17.34 -24.68
CA ASP A 84 -3.19 -15.96 -24.25
C ASP A 84 -1.78 -15.49 -24.69
N LEU A 85 -1.64 -14.20 -25.01
CA LEU A 85 -0.37 -13.61 -25.45
C LEU A 85 0.68 -13.57 -24.30
N HIS A 86 1.82 -14.22 -24.49
CA HIS A 86 2.93 -14.33 -23.52
C HIS A 86 4.16 -13.50 -23.90
N SER A 87 4.45 -13.34 -25.21
CA SER A 87 5.62 -12.62 -25.72
C SER A 87 5.24 -11.62 -26.81
N ILE A 88 5.67 -10.37 -26.64
CA ILE A 88 5.38 -9.26 -27.56
C ILE A 88 6.70 -8.67 -28.04
N ASN A 89 7.10 -8.98 -29.27
CA ASN A 89 8.27 -8.42 -29.89
C ASN A 89 7.91 -7.23 -30.80
N LEU A 90 8.29 -6.04 -30.36
CA LEU A 90 8.05 -4.78 -31.05
C LEU A 90 9.34 -4.18 -31.62
N GLN A 91 10.48 -4.89 -31.63
CA GLN A 91 11.77 -4.33 -32.04
C GLN A 91 11.80 -3.83 -33.50
N LYS A 92 10.95 -4.40 -34.35
CA LYS A 92 10.78 -4.03 -35.75
C LYS A 92 9.56 -3.12 -35.99
N ALA A 93 8.90 -2.67 -34.92
CA ALA A 93 7.82 -1.71 -35.00
C ALA A 93 8.35 -0.27 -35.01
N GLN A 94 7.58 0.64 -35.62
CA GLN A 94 7.76 2.07 -35.45
C GLN A 94 6.72 2.53 -34.42
N LEU A 95 7.17 2.69 -33.18
CA LEU A 95 6.33 3.04 -32.03
C LEU A 95 7.08 4.03 -31.16
N GLU A 96 6.53 5.23 -30.97
CA GLU A 96 7.17 6.27 -30.16
C GLU A 96 6.70 6.28 -28.70
N ARG A 97 5.53 5.72 -28.38
CA ARG A 97 4.97 5.75 -27.03
C ARG A 97 4.28 4.44 -26.66
N VAL A 98 4.58 3.90 -25.48
CA VAL A 98 3.73 2.91 -24.80
C VAL A 98 2.64 3.67 -24.02
N PRO A 99 1.34 3.43 -24.26
CA PRO A 99 0.26 4.13 -23.56
C PRO A 99 0.25 3.86 -22.04
N ALA A 100 -0.34 4.79 -21.28
CA ALA A 100 -0.61 4.57 -19.86
C ALA A 100 -1.52 3.34 -19.67
N HIS A 101 -1.32 2.59 -18.58
CA HIS A 101 -2.10 1.39 -18.22
C HIS A 101 -2.09 0.23 -19.25
N TRP A 102 -1.20 0.24 -20.25
CA TRP A 102 -1.25 -0.67 -21.40
C TRP A 102 -1.44 -2.16 -21.06
N LEU A 103 -0.54 -2.75 -20.26
CA LEU A 103 -0.59 -4.14 -19.81
C LEU A 103 -0.86 -4.26 -18.29
N GLN A 104 -1.44 -3.22 -17.69
CA GLN A 104 -1.66 -3.17 -16.26
C GLN A 104 -2.45 -4.39 -15.76
N GLY A 105 -1.93 -5.06 -14.74
CA GLY A 105 -2.58 -6.19 -14.07
C GLY A 105 -2.62 -7.49 -14.87
N LEU A 106 -2.06 -7.55 -16.08
CA LEU A 106 -2.08 -8.76 -16.90
C LEU A 106 -1.10 -9.81 -16.37
N ALA A 107 -1.56 -11.06 -16.28
CA ALA A 107 -0.87 -12.11 -15.54
C ALA A 107 0.06 -13.00 -16.38
N TYR A 108 -0.09 -13.03 -17.72
CA TYR A 108 0.60 -14.02 -18.56
C TYR A 108 1.70 -13.46 -19.45
N VAL A 109 1.72 -12.15 -19.71
CA VAL A 109 2.81 -11.54 -20.49
C VAL A 109 4.12 -11.66 -19.71
N THR A 110 5.10 -12.33 -20.33
CA THR A 110 6.43 -12.59 -19.76
C THR A 110 7.53 -11.76 -20.41
N HIS A 111 7.39 -11.44 -21.70
CA HIS A 111 8.41 -10.73 -22.47
C HIS A 111 7.78 -9.62 -23.31
N VAL A 112 8.36 -8.42 -23.23
CA VAL A 112 8.09 -7.31 -24.15
C VAL A 112 9.43 -6.81 -24.67
N TYR A 113 9.64 -6.88 -25.98
CA TYR A 113 10.85 -6.35 -26.61
C TYR A 113 10.53 -4.98 -27.23
N LEU A 114 11.01 -3.93 -26.59
CA LEU A 114 10.72 -2.55 -26.99
C LEU A 114 11.58 -2.10 -28.18
N PRO A 115 11.05 -1.30 -29.12
CA PRO A 115 11.82 -0.77 -30.25
C PRO A 115 12.71 0.40 -29.85
N THR A 116 13.78 0.62 -30.61
CA THR A 116 14.66 1.80 -30.48
C THR A 116 14.01 3.11 -30.93
N THR A 117 12.85 3.03 -31.60
CA THR A 117 12.03 4.21 -31.93
C THR A 117 11.26 4.75 -30.73
N LEU A 118 11.17 3.98 -29.64
CA LEU A 118 10.42 4.34 -28.45
C LEU A 118 11.02 5.56 -27.72
N LYS A 119 10.16 6.55 -27.42
CA LYS A 119 10.49 7.78 -26.70
C LYS A 119 9.88 7.83 -25.31
N GLU A 120 8.73 7.18 -25.10
CA GLU A 120 8.01 7.31 -23.83
C GLU A 120 7.33 6.01 -23.39
N VAL A 121 7.40 5.73 -22.09
CA VAL A 121 6.55 4.75 -21.41
C VAL A 121 5.57 5.48 -20.50
N GLY A 122 4.26 5.33 -20.74
CA GLY A 122 3.22 5.99 -19.96
C GLY A 122 3.11 5.52 -18.50
N ALA A 123 2.43 6.31 -17.68
CA ALA A 123 2.17 5.97 -16.29
C ALA A 123 1.41 4.63 -16.18
N TYR A 124 1.79 3.81 -15.20
CA TYR A 124 1.23 2.48 -14.96
C TYR A 124 1.24 1.52 -16.16
N ALA A 125 2.01 1.80 -17.23
CA ALA A 125 1.97 1.04 -18.48
C ALA A 125 2.10 -0.48 -18.30
N PHE A 126 2.95 -0.93 -17.38
CA PHE A 126 3.20 -2.33 -17.02
C PHE A 126 2.90 -2.61 -15.54
N ALA A 127 2.15 -1.73 -14.87
CA ALA A 127 1.91 -1.86 -13.43
C ALA A 127 1.25 -3.21 -13.11
N ASN A 128 1.83 -3.96 -12.18
CA ASN A 128 1.36 -5.28 -11.76
C ASN A 128 1.23 -6.32 -12.89
N THR A 129 1.96 -6.16 -14.00
CA THR A 129 2.15 -7.23 -14.99
C THR A 129 3.06 -8.31 -14.38
N ASN A 130 2.49 -9.15 -13.52
CA ASN A 130 3.21 -9.92 -12.51
C ASN A 130 4.22 -10.93 -13.05
N SER A 131 3.99 -11.41 -14.28
CA SER A 131 4.86 -12.39 -14.95
C SER A 131 5.87 -11.75 -15.88
N LEU A 132 5.83 -10.43 -16.09
CA LEU A 132 6.74 -9.72 -17.00
C LEU A 132 8.16 -9.80 -16.46
N ARG A 133 9.03 -10.56 -17.14
CA ARG A 133 10.45 -10.78 -16.78
C ARG A 133 11.39 -9.88 -17.57
N LYS A 134 11.01 -9.53 -18.80
CA LYS A 134 11.84 -8.77 -19.71
C LYS A 134 11.07 -7.60 -20.34
N ALA A 135 11.63 -6.41 -20.17
CA ALA A 135 11.25 -5.17 -20.85
C ALA A 135 12.47 -4.24 -20.81
N ASP A 136 13.50 -4.58 -21.58
CA ASP A 136 14.75 -3.79 -21.60
C ASP A 136 14.48 -2.38 -22.15
N LEU A 137 15.02 -1.37 -21.48
CA LEU A 137 14.82 0.02 -21.84
C LEU A 137 15.66 0.39 -23.08
N PRO A 138 15.05 0.83 -24.20
CA PRO A 138 15.78 1.10 -25.42
C PRO A 138 16.57 2.41 -25.38
N GLU A 139 17.70 2.47 -26.08
CA GLU A 139 18.36 3.76 -26.35
C GLU A 139 17.44 4.63 -27.22
N GLY A 140 17.37 5.91 -26.91
CA GLY A 140 16.41 6.84 -27.51
C GLY A 140 15.18 7.10 -26.64
N LEU A 141 14.92 6.27 -25.61
CA LEU A 141 13.87 6.50 -24.61
C LEU A 141 14.15 7.78 -23.81
N LYS A 142 13.14 8.61 -23.63
CA LYS A 142 13.20 9.92 -22.97
C LYS A 142 12.51 9.94 -21.62
N SER A 143 11.37 9.27 -21.48
CA SER A 143 10.56 9.34 -20.27
C SER A 143 9.94 8.00 -19.86
N ILE A 144 9.85 7.79 -18.55
CA ILE A 144 9.12 6.70 -17.91
C ILE A 144 8.13 7.31 -16.91
N GLY A 145 6.84 7.00 -17.07
CA GLY A 145 5.78 7.54 -16.23
C GLY A 145 5.77 6.98 -14.81
N GLU A 146 4.99 7.63 -13.96
CA GLU A 146 4.73 7.20 -12.58
C GLU A 146 4.27 5.75 -12.54
N CYS A 147 4.83 4.97 -11.60
CA CYS A 147 4.48 3.57 -11.39
C CYS A 147 4.51 2.67 -12.64
N ALA A 148 5.24 3.06 -13.71
CA ALA A 148 5.18 2.37 -15.00
C ALA A 148 5.48 0.86 -14.93
N PHE A 149 6.42 0.43 -14.08
CA PHE A 149 6.82 -0.97 -13.90
C PHE A 149 6.58 -1.50 -12.49
N VAL A 150 5.74 -0.81 -11.68
CA VAL A 150 5.49 -1.21 -10.29
C VAL A 150 5.00 -2.65 -10.21
N GLY A 151 5.56 -3.45 -9.30
CA GLY A 151 5.10 -4.82 -9.05
C GLY A 151 5.39 -5.86 -10.16
N THR A 152 6.14 -5.48 -11.20
CA THR A 152 6.56 -6.40 -12.27
C THR A 152 7.67 -7.36 -11.82
N GLY A 153 7.96 -8.35 -12.66
CA GLY A 153 9.04 -9.30 -12.48
C GLY A 153 10.30 -8.97 -13.27
N ILE A 154 10.47 -7.73 -13.77
CA ILE A 154 11.60 -7.42 -14.65
C ILE A 154 12.94 -7.69 -13.97
N GLN A 155 13.86 -8.30 -14.71
CA GLN A 155 15.13 -8.76 -14.18
C GLN A 155 16.22 -7.69 -14.25
N ARG A 156 16.08 -6.70 -15.13
CA ARG A 156 17.08 -5.66 -15.34
C ARG A 156 16.44 -4.29 -15.42
N VAL A 157 17.07 -3.31 -14.80
CA VAL A 157 16.79 -1.88 -14.97
C VAL A 157 18.10 -1.21 -15.39
N ASN A 158 18.37 -1.24 -16.68
CA ASN A 158 19.54 -0.60 -17.28
C ASN A 158 19.05 0.67 -17.97
N LEU A 159 19.33 1.82 -17.36
CA LEU A 159 18.86 3.09 -17.91
C LEU A 159 19.66 3.42 -19.20
N PRO A 160 19.01 3.94 -20.26
CA PRO A 160 19.73 4.44 -21.42
C PRO A 160 20.31 5.83 -21.15
N VAL A 161 21.34 6.21 -21.92
CA VAL A 161 21.96 7.56 -21.81
C VAL A 161 20.93 8.64 -22.14
N SER A 162 20.00 8.35 -23.06
CA SER A 162 19.00 9.30 -23.53
C SER A 162 17.89 9.62 -22.54
N LEU A 163 17.77 8.90 -21.41
CA LEU A 163 16.63 9.02 -20.49
C LEU A 163 16.73 10.28 -19.65
N GLU A 164 15.65 11.07 -19.66
CA GLU A 164 15.58 12.39 -19.04
C GLU A 164 14.66 12.42 -17.82
N THR A 165 13.55 11.67 -17.83
CA THR A 165 12.58 11.68 -16.72
C THR A 165 12.12 10.28 -16.31
N ILE A 166 11.95 10.09 -15.01
CA ILE A 166 11.36 8.92 -14.37
C ILE A 166 10.36 9.43 -13.33
N GLY A 167 9.11 8.97 -13.44
CA GLY A 167 8.06 9.20 -12.46
C GLY A 167 8.27 8.40 -11.18
N GLU A 168 7.73 8.88 -10.07
CA GLU A 168 7.90 8.24 -8.77
C GLU A 168 7.23 6.85 -8.72
N GLY A 169 7.78 5.95 -7.91
CA GLY A 169 7.33 4.55 -7.83
C GLY A 169 7.47 3.73 -9.13
N ALA A 170 8.08 4.26 -10.20
CA ALA A 170 8.16 3.58 -11.50
C ALA A 170 8.73 2.16 -11.41
N PHE A 171 9.66 1.93 -10.48
CA PHE A 171 10.32 0.65 -10.26
C PHE A 171 10.09 0.09 -8.85
N ALA A 172 8.98 0.44 -8.19
CA ALA A 172 8.66 -0.10 -6.88
C ALA A 172 8.25 -1.58 -6.95
N HIS A 173 8.54 -2.34 -5.91
CA HIS A 173 8.13 -3.75 -5.75
C HIS A 173 8.58 -4.72 -6.86
N LEU A 174 9.70 -4.45 -7.55
CA LEU A 174 10.25 -5.38 -8.55
C LEU A 174 10.62 -6.73 -7.92
N LYS A 175 9.99 -7.81 -8.43
CA LYS A 175 10.04 -9.12 -7.77
C LYS A 175 11.32 -9.91 -8.08
N SER A 176 11.89 -9.73 -9.27
CA SER A 176 12.96 -10.59 -9.79
C SER A 176 14.21 -9.85 -10.23
N LEU A 177 14.34 -8.54 -9.94
CA LEU A 177 15.48 -7.72 -10.34
C LEU A 177 16.85 -8.34 -9.96
N THR A 178 17.74 -8.56 -10.90
CA THR A 178 19.10 -9.05 -10.65
C THR A 178 20.16 -8.02 -11.00
N GLU A 179 19.81 -7.05 -11.84
CA GLU A 179 20.75 -6.07 -12.38
C GLU A 179 20.10 -4.69 -12.42
N VAL A 180 20.85 -3.68 -11.97
CA VAL A 180 20.49 -2.27 -12.15
C VAL A 180 21.75 -1.51 -12.54
N SER A 181 21.63 -0.64 -13.54
CA SER A 181 22.74 0.21 -13.96
C SER A 181 22.26 1.57 -14.48
N VAL A 182 23.08 2.57 -14.22
CA VAL A 182 22.96 3.92 -14.77
C VAL A 182 24.27 4.23 -15.48
N PRO A 183 24.25 4.54 -16.80
CA PRO A 183 25.46 4.88 -17.53
C PRO A 183 26.08 6.16 -16.98
N ALA A 184 27.41 6.20 -16.87
CA ALA A 184 28.14 7.40 -16.40
C ALA A 184 27.94 8.65 -17.29
N ALA A 185 27.41 8.47 -18.51
CA ALA A 185 27.07 9.56 -19.42
C ALA A 185 25.61 10.04 -19.28
N ASN A 186 24.79 9.40 -18.44
CA ASN A 186 23.46 9.90 -18.12
C ASN A 186 23.62 11.08 -17.13
N GLU A 187 23.12 12.26 -17.50
CA GLU A 187 23.24 13.47 -16.69
C GLU A 187 22.08 13.67 -15.71
N HIS A 188 20.99 12.90 -15.85
CA HIS A 188 19.73 13.09 -15.13
C HIS A 188 19.59 12.20 -13.91
N PHE A 189 20.27 11.06 -13.89
CA PHE A 189 20.16 10.07 -12.83
C PHE A 189 21.52 9.56 -12.39
N ASP A 190 21.62 9.27 -11.09
CA ASP A 190 22.73 8.58 -10.48
C ASP A 190 22.24 7.32 -9.75
N ILE A 191 23.15 6.36 -9.56
CA ILE A 191 22.92 5.22 -8.68
C ILE A 191 24.05 5.11 -7.66
N VAL A 192 23.69 5.18 -6.38
CA VAL A 192 24.62 5.08 -5.26
C VAL A 192 24.10 4.00 -4.32
N ASP A 193 24.91 2.98 -4.04
CA ASP A 193 24.52 1.88 -3.14
C ASP A 193 23.13 1.28 -3.45
N SER A 194 22.86 1.03 -4.74
CA SER A 194 21.57 0.52 -5.23
C SER A 194 20.38 1.47 -5.02
N MET A 195 20.62 2.76 -4.78
CA MET A 195 19.60 3.81 -4.71
C MET A 195 19.67 4.70 -5.95
N LEU A 196 18.59 4.72 -6.72
CA LEU A 196 18.42 5.55 -7.90
C LEU A 196 17.97 6.95 -7.49
N ILE A 197 18.77 7.95 -7.85
CA ILE A 197 18.58 9.35 -7.49
C ILE A 197 18.37 10.15 -8.77
N ARG A 198 17.40 11.06 -8.74
CA ARG A 198 17.20 12.06 -9.80
C ARG A 198 17.98 13.31 -9.46
N ASN A 199 18.83 13.74 -10.38
CA ASN A 199 19.80 14.82 -10.15
C ASN A 199 19.16 16.22 -10.20
N ALA A 200 18.06 16.37 -10.94
CA ALA A 200 17.39 17.66 -11.11
C ALA A 200 16.83 18.25 -9.80
N ASP A 201 16.43 17.38 -8.87
CA ASP A 201 15.79 17.78 -7.60
C ASP A 201 16.23 16.91 -6.41
N ASN A 202 17.36 16.20 -6.55
CA ASN A 202 17.94 15.36 -5.50
C ASN A 202 16.94 14.37 -4.87
N THR A 203 16.03 13.83 -5.68
CA THR A 203 15.01 12.89 -5.20
C THR A 203 15.50 11.45 -5.28
N LEU A 204 15.45 10.73 -4.15
CA LEU A 204 15.57 9.27 -4.14
C LEU A 204 14.29 8.66 -4.72
N LEU A 205 14.39 8.10 -5.93
CA LEU A 205 13.27 7.51 -6.65
C LEU A 205 13.04 6.04 -6.28
N GLN A 206 14.10 5.27 -6.06
CA GLN A 206 13.99 3.85 -5.75
C GLN A 206 15.23 3.32 -5.02
N CYS A 207 15.01 2.53 -3.98
CA CYS A 207 16.00 1.67 -3.35
C CYS A 207 15.81 0.22 -3.86
N PHE A 208 16.82 -0.31 -4.54
CA PHE A 208 16.83 -1.66 -5.11
C PHE A 208 17.45 -2.72 -4.20
N MET A 209 17.80 -2.37 -2.96
CA MET A 209 18.43 -3.31 -2.04
C MET A 209 17.56 -4.51 -1.71
N LYS A 210 18.15 -5.70 -1.87
CA LYS A 210 17.53 -7.00 -1.58
C LYS A 210 18.10 -7.69 -0.34
N GLY A 211 19.28 -7.26 0.10
CA GLY A 211 19.99 -7.83 1.24
C GLY A 211 19.39 -7.40 2.58
N LYS A 212 19.82 -8.09 3.64
CA LYS A 212 19.56 -7.64 5.01
C LYS A 212 20.57 -6.58 5.41
N GLY A 213 20.14 -5.62 6.20
CA GLY A 213 21.05 -4.65 6.80
C GLY A 213 20.47 -3.25 6.87
N GLN A 214 21.37 -2.33 7.23
CA GLN A 214 21.11 -0.91 7.33
C GLN A 214 21.31 -0.24 5.98
N VAL A 215 20.44 0.71 5.68
CA VAL A 215 20.51 1.59 4.51
C VAL A 215 20.90 2.99 4.97
N GLN A 216 21.93 3.56 4.37
CA GLN A 216 22.27 4.97 4.53
C GLN A 216 21.74 5.74 3.34
N VAL A 217 20.74 6.61 3.53
CA VAL A 217 20.32 7.50 2.44
C VAL A 217 21.47 8.50 2.17
N PRO A 218 21.89 8.70 0.90
CA PRO A 218 23.02 9.57 0.58
C PRO A 218 22.76 11.04 0.93
N GLU A 219 23.79 11.74 1.41
CA GLU A 219 23.72 13.16 1.84
C GLU A 219 23.31 14.15 0.73
N VAL A 220 23.38 13.74 -0.54
CA VAL A 220 22.88 14.56 -1.65
C VAL A 220 21.35 14.58 -1.69
N VAL A 221 20.67 13.56 -1.14
CA VAL A 221 19.22 13.41 -1.24
C VAL A 221 18.52 14.47 -0.40
N GLU A 222 17.65 15.24 -1.03
CA GLU A 222 16.79 16.23 -0.37
C GLU A 222 15.36 15.74 -0.19
N ARG A 223 14.94 14.78 -1.03
CA ARG A 223 13.59 14.20 -0.98
C ARG A 223 13.60 12.69 -1.14
N ILE A 224 12.87 12.00 -0.28
CA ILE A 224 12.56 10.59 -0.45
C ILE A 224 11.23 10.52 -1.21
N GLY A 225 11.22 9.98 -2.42
CA GLY A 225 10.03 9.93 -3.28
C GLY A 225 8.96 8.95 -2.81
N HIS A 226 7.77 9.06 -3.42
CA HIS A 226 6.68 8.11 -3.26
C HIS A 226 7.14 6.68 -3.63
N LEU A 227 6.85 5.72 -2.74
CA LEU A 227 7.27 4.31 -2.84
C LEU A 227 8.80 4.08 -2.99
N ALA A 228 9.66 5.03 -2.59
CA ALA A 228 11.10 4.91 -2.81
C ALA A 228 11.73 3.63 -2.20
N PHE A 229 11.24 3.13 -1.07
CA PHE A 229 11.65 1.85 -0.47
C PHE A 229 10.68 0.70 -0.75
N GLY A 230 9.68 0.94 -1.60
CA GLY A 230 8.68 -0.03 -2.02
C GLY A 230 9.32 -1.31 -2.53
N GLY A 231 9.21 -2.39 -1.75
CA GLY A 231 9.77 -3.70 -2.09
C GLY A 231 11.16 -4.01 -1.56
N ALA A 232 11.81 -3.11 -0.80
CA ALA A 232 13.05 -3.38 -0.07
C ALA A 232 12.80 -4.26 1.18
N LYS A 233 12.20 -5.44 0.98
CA LYS A 233 11.55 -6.26 2.02
C LYS A 233 12.47 -6.74 3.14
N ASN A 234 13.78 -6.71 2.94
CA ASN A 234 14.76 -7.34 3.83
C ASN A 234 15.61 -6.33 4.62
N ILE A 235 15.54 -5.04 4.31
CA ILE A 235 16.32 -4.03 5.04
C ILE A 235 15.79 -3.90 6.47
N SER A 236 16.68 -3.83 7.44
CA SER A 236 16.35 -3.79 8.87
C SER A 236 16.34 -2.38 9.43
N SER A 237 17.08 -1.45 8.82
CA SER A 237 17.05 -0.05 9.24
C SER A 237 17.38 0.92 8.11
N ILE A 238 16.92 2.16 8.25
CA ILE A 238 17.20 3.27 7.32
C ILE A 238 17.74 4.43 8.14
N ASN A 239 18.78 5.11 7.64
CA ASN A 239 19.29 6.35 8.18
C ASN A 239 18.99 7.50 7.21
N ILE A 240 18.26 8.49 7.69
CA ILE A 240 17.90 9.69 6.94
C ILE A 240 18.95 10.79 7.23
N PRO A 241 19.65 11.35 6.23
CA PRO A 241 20.65 12.39 6.43
C PRO A 241 20.03 13.74 6.75
N LYS A 242 20.87 14.72 7.09
CA LYS A 242 20.44 16.09 7.44
C LYS A 242 19.78 16.84 6.28
N SER A 243 20.11 16.46 5.04
CA SER A 243 19.68 17.09 3.80
C SER A 243 18.22 16.83 3.45
N VAL A 244 17.62 15.74 3.95
CA VAL A 244 16.25 15.38 3.60
C VAL A 244 15.26 16.35 4.25
N THR A 245 14.48 17.02 3.41
CA THR A 245 13.46 18.01 3.77
C THR A 245 12.04 17.52 3.52
N ALA A 246 11.86 16.51 2.65
CA ALA A 246 10.56 15.95 2.30
C ALA A 246 10.59 14.42 2.15
N ILE A 247 9.49 13.78 2.52
CA ILE A 247 9.26 12.34 2.38
C ILE A 247 7.88 12.15 1.75
N GLY A 248 7.85 11.47 0.61
CA GLY A 248 6.64 11.17 -0.14
C GLY A 248 5.75 10.16 0.56
N GLU A 249 4.48 10.11 0.15
CA GLU A 249 3.53 9.12 0.63
C GLU A 249 4.05 7.69 0.41
N ASP A 250 3.73 6.78 1.32
CA ASP A 250 4.09 5.36 1.24
C ASP A 250 5.57 5.06 0.93
N ALA A 251 6.48 6.01 1.20
CA ALA A 251 7.91 5.87 0.90
C ALA A 251 8.51 4.58 1.49
N PHE A 252 7.97 4.07 2.59
CA PHE A 252 8.41 2.87 3.30
C PHE A 252 7.47 1.66 3.18
N ALA A 253 6.45 1.72 2.33
CA ALA A 253 5.47 0.63 2.19
C ALA A 253 6.12 -0.70 1.80
N SER A 254 5.65 -1.81 2.40
CA SER A 254 6.19 -3.15 2.17
C SER A 254 7.68 -3.34 2.46
N THR A 255 8.25 -2.53 3.34
CA THR A 255 9.60 -2.72 3.90
C THR A 255 9.53 -3.68 5.09
N TYR A 256 9.10 -4.92 4.84
CA TYR A 256 8.60 -5.83 5.88
C TYR A 256 9.56 -6.11 7.05
N ALA A 257 10.87 -6.09 6.82
CA ALA A 257 11.87 -6.36 7.85
C ALA A 257 12.34 -5.09 8.60
N LEU A 258 11.79 -3.91 8.30
CA LEU A 258 12.25 -2.65 8.89
C LEU A 258 11.97 -2.60 10.40
N GLU A 259 13.02 -2.51 11.19
CA GLU A 259 12.96 -2.45 12.66
C GLU A 259 13.17 -1.02 13.20
N ALA A 260 13.88 -0.17 12.46
CA ALA A 260 14.17 1.21 12.87
C ALA A 260 14.41 2.16 11.69
N ILE A 261 13.95 3.41 11.83
CA ILE A 261 14.37 4.54 11.00
C ILE A 261 15.10 5.51 11.92
N SER A 262 16.35 5.85 11.61
CA SER A 262 17.10 6.88 12.30
C SER A 262 17.16 8.16 11.46
N VAL A 263 17.36 9.30 12.13
CA VAL A 263 17.51 10.60 11.48
C VAL A 263 18.81 11.22 12.00
N ALA A 264 19.65 11.71 11.10
CA ALA A 264 20.92 12.34 11.44
C ALA A 264 20.72 13.56 12.34
N GLU A 265 21.67 13.76 13.26
CA GLU A 265 21.70 14.95 14.09
C GLU A 265 21.73 16.22 13.21
N GLY A 266 20.95 17.22 13.58
CA GLY A 266 20.84 18.47 12.82
C GLY A 266 19.88 18.46 11.63
N ASN A 267 19.19 17.33 11.31
CA ASN A 267 18.07 17.40 10.37
C ASN A 267 17.00 18.37 10.91
N ALA A 268 16.58 19.32 10.08
CA ALA A 268 15.67 20.41 10.46
C ALA A 268 14.18 20.05 10.36
N HIS A 269 13.83 18.98 9.66
CA HIS A 269 12.44 18.63 9.28
C HIS A 269 11.92 17.37 9.96
N PHE A 270 12.82 16.45 10.31
CA PHE A 270 12.46 15.14 10.85
C PHE A 270 13.20 14.84 12.14
N ALA A 271 12.64 13.91 12.90
CA ALA A 271 13.23 13.35 14.09
C ALA A 271 12.93 11.85 14.17
N SER A 272 13.80 11.11 14.84
CA SER A 272 13.54 9.71 15.20
C SER A 272 13.59 9.55 16.71
N THR A 273 12.58 8.90 17.27
CA THR A 273 12.57 8.49 18.69
C THR A 273 12.41 6.99 18.76
N ASN A 274 13.40 6.30 19.34
CA ASN A 274 13.42 4.83 19.45
C ASN A 274 13.20 4.12 18.10
N GLY A 275 13.68 4.69 16.99
CA GLY A 275 13.55 4.14 15.66
C GLY A 275 12.22 4.44 14.96
N VAL A 276 11.31 5.20 15.56
CA VAL A 276 10.05 5.65 14.93
C VAL A 276 10.25 7.04 14.35
N LEU A 277 9.77 7.25 13.13
CA LEU A 277 9.97 8.48 12.36
C LEU A 277 8.84 9.48 12.61
N PHE A 278 9.21 10.73 12.86
CA PHE A 278 8.33 11.87 13.07
C PHE A 278 8.79 13.08 12.26
N ASN A 279 7.92 14.08 12.14
CA ASN A 279 8.36 15.44 11.88
C ASN A 279 9.18 15.99 13.07
N LYS A 280 9.86 17.12 12.88
CA LYS A 280 10.87 17.63 13.81
C LYS A 280 10.36 17.86 15.24
N ASP A 281 9.14 18.37 15.38
CA ASP A 281 8.48 18.68 16.64
C ASP A 281 7.69 17.50 17.24
N ALA A 282 7.71 16.34 16.57
CA ALA A 282 6.98 15.13 16.95
C ALA A 282 5.46 15.35 17.13
N THR A 283 4.87 16.21 16.30
CA THR A 283 3.42 16.40 16.19
C THR A 283 2.77 15.52 15.12
N LEU A 284 3.56 14.99 14.18
CA LEU A 284 3.15 14.03 13.16
C LEU A 284 4.00 12.76 13.27
N LEU A 285 3.37 11.61 13.49
CA LEU A 285 4.03 10.31 13.32
C LEU A 285 3.96 9.94 11.84
N ILE A 286 5.12 9.85 11.21
CA ILE A 286 5.26 9.61 9.77
C ILE A 286 5.30 8.12 9.49
N CYS A 287 6.13 7.37 10.21
CA CYS A 287 6.27 5.94 9.98
C CYS A 287 6.71 5.20 11.25
N TYR A 288 5.91 4.22 11.64
CA TYR A 288 6.28 3.15 12.55
C TYR A 288 6.89 1.99 11.74
N PRO A 289 8.14 1.57 12.03
CA PRO A 289 8.77 0.47 11.29
C PRO A 289 7.99 -0.84 11.42
N THR A 290 7.67 -1.47 10.30
CA THR A 290 6.77 -2.64 10.20
C THR A 290 7.13 -3.80 11.15
N SER A 291 8.42 -4.08 11.33
CA SER A 291 8.96 -5.13 12.20
C SER A 291 9.68 -4.58 13.44
N LYS A 292 9.43 -3.33 13.84
CA LYS A 292 9.97 -2.79 15.09
C LYS A 292 9.57 -3.72 16.25
N ARG A 293 10.58 -4.25 16.92
CA ARG A 293 10.43 -5.21 18.03
C ARG A 293 9.76 -4.55 19.23
N GLY A 294 8.78 -5.25 19.78
CA GLY A 294 8.11 -4.90 21.02
C GLY A 294 6.63 -5.26 20.96
N ASN A 295 6.09 -5.75 22.08
CA ASN A 295 4.71 -6.23 22.13
C ASN A 295 3.67 -5.10 22.13
N SER A 296 4.06 -3.89 22.54
CA SER A 296 3.18 -2.73 22.57
C SER A 296 3.93 -1.45 22.23
N TYR A 297 3.19 -0.45 21.76
CA TYR A 297 3.71 0.89 21.51
C TYR A 297 2.71 1.95 21.97
N ALA A 298 3.18 2.89 22.79
CA ALA A 298 2.42 4.08 23.16
C ALA A 298 2.92 5.26 22.34
N VAL A 299 2.03 5.81 21.52
CA VAL A 299 2.34 6.99 20.69
C VAL A 299 2.51 8.20 21.62
N PRO A 300 3.58 9.02 21.46
CA PRO A 300 3.81 10.18 22.32
C PRO A 300 2.65 11.18 22.34
N ALA A 301 2.35 11.78 23.49
CA ALA A 301 1.25 12.75 23.65
C ALA A 301 1.40 14.05 22.84
N THR A 302 2.61 14.32 22.33
CA THR A 302 2.88 15.43 21.41
C THR A 302 2.23 15.23 20.06
N VAL A 303 2.02 13.97 19.64
CA VAL A 303 1.47 13.62 18.33
C VAL A 303 0.01 14.06 18.23
N LYS A 304 -0.28 14.84 17.19
CA LYS A 304 -1.61 15.33 16.80
C LYS A 304 -2.16 14.62 15.57
N GLU A 305 -1.27 14.13 14.72
CA GLU A 305 -1.65 13.48 13.46
C GLU A 305 -0.85 12.20 13.21
N LEU A 306 -1.49 11.23 12.56
CA LEU A 306 -0.82 10.08 11.94
C LEU A 306 -0.83 10.28 10.42
N ALA A 307 0.33 10.13 9.78
CA ALA A 307 0.44 10.20 8.32
C ALA A 307 -0.32 9.06 7.62
N THR A 308 -0.49 9.19 6.30
CA THR A 308 -0.89 8.07 5.43
C THR A 308 0.07 6.89 5.65
N GLY A 309 -0.48 5.70 5.90
CA GLY A 309 0.32 4.48 6.11
C GLY A 309 1.20 4.47 7.38
N ALA A 310 0.99 5.37 8.35
CA ALA A 310 1.89 5.55 9.49
C ALA A 310 2.18 4.28 10.32
N PHE A 311 1.23 3.35 10.39
CA PHE A 311 1.32 2.03 11.03
C PHE A 311 1.04 0.88 10.04
N GLN A 312 1.23 1.12 8.74
CA GLN A 312 0.97 0.13 7.70
C GLN A 312 1.78 -1.16 7.95
N GLU A 313 1.08 -2.29 7.85
CA GLU A 313 1.59 -3.66 8.01
C GLU A 313 2.19 -3.97 9.40
N CYS A 314 2.13 -3.04 10.36
CA CYS A 314 2.76 -3.21 11.66
C CYS A 314 2.09 -4.36 12.42
N GLY A 315 2.90 -5.25 13.02
CA GLY A 315 2.34 -6.43 13.69
C GLY A 315 1.75 -7.49 12.73
N GLY A 316 1.60 -7.19 11.43
CA GLY A 316 0.88 -8.04 10.48
C GLY A 316 1.63 -9.30 10.05
N GLY A 317 0.99 -10.13 9.22
CA GLY A 317 1.53 -11.44 8.82
C GLY A 317 2.87 -11.40 8.08
N ASN A 318 3.18 -10.30 7.37
CA ASN A 318 4.46 -10.09 6.70
C ASN A 318 5.56 -9.61 7.63
N ALA A 319 5.19 -8.88 8.68
CA ALA A 319 6.11 -8.48 9.73
C ALA A 319 6.70 -9.75 10.40
N TYR A 320 7.96 -9.69 10.78
CA TYR A 320 8.66 -10.77 11.47
C TYR A 320 8.75 -12.12 10.72
N LYS A 321 8.39 -12.21 9.42
CA LYS A 321 8.58 -13.45 8.61
C LYS A 321 10.03 -13.92 8.57
N HIS A 322 10.98 -13.00 8.73
CA HIS A 322 12.41 -13.28 8.76
C HIS A 322 12.90 -13.85 10.11
N ILE A 323 12.08 -13.79 11.18
CA ILE A 323 12.38 -14.36 12.49
C ILE A 323 11.90 -15.82 12.50
N LYS A 324 12.86 -16.76 12.44
CA LYS A 324 12.57 -18.21 12.39
C LYS A 324 12.16 -18.78 13.74
N ASP A 325 12.74 -18.28 14.82
CA ASP A 325 12.42 -18.75 16.18
C ASP A 325 11.02 -18.27 16.60
N LYS A 326 10.16 -19.21 16.98
CA LYS A 326 8.76 -18.91 17.32
C LYS A 326 8.62 -18.11 18.61
N ALA A 327 9.47 -18.36 19.61
CA ALA A 327 9.42 -17.65 20.89
C ALA A 327 9.86 -16.20 20.72
N GLU A 328 10.94 -15.97 19.97
CA GLU A 328 11.41 -14.63 19.63
C GLU A 328 10.43 -13.89 18.72
N LYS A 329 9.81 -14.57 17.76
CA LYS A 329 8.73 -13.97 16.95
C LYS A 329 7.56 -13.51 17.84
N LYS A 330 7.17 -14.31 18.82
CA LYS A 330 6.09 -13.96 19.77
C LYS A 330 6.46 -12.74 20.63
N LYS A 331 7.71 -12.60 21.05
CA LYS A 331 8.21 -11.43 21.81
C LYS A 331 8.40 -10.18 20.96
N ALA A 332 8.66 -10.36 19.66
CA ALA A 332 8.88 -9.25 18.73
C ALA A 332 7.56 -8.68 18.20
N LYS A 333 6.52 -9.51 18.04
CA LYS A 333 5.23 -9.12 17.43
C LYS A 333 4.55 -8.00 18.21
N LEU A 334 4.40 -6.85 17.57
CA LEU A 334 3.51 -5.78 18.03
C LEU A 334 2.07 -6.28 18.06
N ASN A 335 1.48 -6.29 19.26
CA ASN A 335 0.09 -6.72 19.47
C ASN A 335 -0.82 -5.54 19.80
N GLN A 336 -0.28 -4.39 20.22
CA GLN A 336 -1.09 -3.28 20.67
C GLN A 336 -0.45 -1.91 20.42
N VAL A 337 -1.26 -0.98 19.91
CA VAL A 337 -0.92 0.44 19.82
C VAL A 337 -1.86 1.26 20.71
N THR A 338 -1.29 2.11 21.56
CA THR A 338 -2.03 3.10 22.35
C THR A 338 -1.86 4.47 21.73
N LEU A 339 -2.95 5.01 21.18
CA LEU A 339 -3.02 6.36 20.65
C LEU A 339 -3.24 7.38 21.78
N PRO A 340 -2.69 8.61 21.69
CA PRO A 340 -2.77 9.57 22.76
C PRO A 340 -4.04 10.41 22.67
N GLU A 341 -4.61 10.79 23.82
CA GLU A 341 -5.58 11.89 23.86
C GLU A 341 -4.89 13.18 23.41
N GLY A 342 -5.57 13.96 22.56
CA GLY A 342 -5.02 15.09 21.83
C GLY A 342 -4.67 14.78 20.37
N LEU A 343 -4.72 13.52 19.93
CA LEU A 343 -4.70 13.14 18.52
C LEU A 343 -6.00 13.58 17.84
N THR A 344 -5.92 14.30 16.72
CA THR A 344 -7.08 14.86 16.01
C THR A 344 -7.33 14.17 14.67
N LYS A 345 -6.29 13.62 14.04
CA LYS A 345 -6.36 13.05 12.68
C LYS A 345 -5.59 11.75 12.53
N ILE A 346 -6.20 10.80 11.82
CA ILE A 346 -5.59 9.53 11.40
C ILE A 346 -5.62 9.47 9.87
N GLY A 347 -4.45 9.31 9.23
CA GLY A 347 -4.30 9.28 7.77
C GLY A 347 -4.94 8.06 7.09
N LYS A 348 -5.00 8.11 5.75
CA LYS A 348 -5.47 6.98 4.93
C LYS A 348 -4.55 5.78 5.14
N TRP A 349 -5.12 4.57 5.10
CA TRP A 349 -4.37 3.31 5.27
C TRP A 349 -3.50 3.22 6.53
N ALA A 350 -3.68 4.08 7.53
CA ALA A 350 -2.73 4.21 8.63
C ALA A 350 -2.47 2.87 9.35
N PHE A 351 -3.47 2.00 9.47
CA PHE A 351 -3.37 0.67 10.07
C PHE A 351 -3.60 -0.47 9.07
N THR A 352 -3.48 -0.24 7.77
CA THR A 352 -3.75 -1.29 6.79
C THR A 352 -2.82 -2.49 6.99
N PHE A 353 -3.33 -3.72 6.84
CA PHE A 353 -2.59 -4.97 7.08
C PHE A 353 -1.96 -5.08 8.49
N SER A 354 -2.45 -4.31 9.47
CA SER A 354 -1.89 -4.34 10.82
C SER A 354 -2.36 -5.58 11.61
N GLY A 355 -1.47 -6.09 12.46
CA GLY A 355 -1.75 -7.22 13.35
C GLY A 355 -1.91 -6.81 14.81
N CYS A 356 -2.18 -5.52 15.07
CA CYS A 356 -2.27 -4.96 16.40
C CYS A 356 -3.68 -4.45 16.73
N GLN A 357 -4.06 -4.57 18.00
CA GLN A 357 -5.24 -3.89 18.54
C GLN A 357 -4.96 -2.41 18.73
N VAL A 358 -5.96 -1.58 18.44
CA VAL A 358 -5.84 -0.13 18.55
C VAL A 358 -7.19 0.50 18.84
N ASN A 359 -7.16 1.50 19.72
CA ASN A 359 -8.31 2.30 20.08
C ASN A 359 -8.17 3.70 19.54
N ILE A 360 -9.27 4.24 19.01
CA ILE A 360 -9.32 5.62 18.55
C ILE A 360 -9.68 6.53 19.75
N PRO A 361 -8.83 7.52 20.09
CA PRO A 361 -9.04 8.38 21.25
C PRO A 361 -10.16 9.39 21.01
N SER A 362 -10.70 9.95 22.10
CA SER A 362 -11.91 10.78 22.07
C SER A 362 -11.74 12.11 21.33
N THR A 363 -10.49 12.55 21.13
CA THR A 363 -10.13 13.79 20.44
C THR A 363 -10.09 13.69 18.92
N VAL A 364 -10.14 12.47 18.36
CA VAL A 364 -10.08 12.29 16.90
C VAL A 364 -11.35 12.82 16.23
N ARG A 365 -11.17 13.54 15.13
CA ARG A 365 -12.26 14.11 14.32
C ARG A 365 -12.22 13.63 12.87
N GLU A 366 -11.03 13.27 12.38
CA GLU A 366 -10.81 12.83 11.00
C GLU A 366 -10.11 11.47 10.96
N ILE A 367 -10.68 10.53 10.20
CA ILE A 367 -10.10 9.21 9.93
C ILE A 367 -10.11 9.01 8.42
N GLY A 368 -8.95 8.71 7.85
CA GLY A 368 -8.77 8.49 6.42
C GLY A 368 -9.43 7.19 5.94
N ASP A 369 -9.67 7.14 4.63
CA ASP A 369 -10.25 5.96 3.98
C ASP A 369 -9.35 4.73 4.16
N SER A 370 -9.98 3.55 4.22
CA SER A 370 -9.32 2.24 4.34
C SER A 370 -8.31 2.14 5.48
N CYS A 371 -8.48 2.94 6.54
CA CYS A 371 -7.55 3.03 7.66
C CYS A 371 -7.25 1.65 8.28
N PHE A 372 -8.24 0.78 8.40
CA PHE A 372 -8.09 -0.56 8.97
C PHE A 372 -8.24 -1.69 7.94
N PHE A 373 -8.11 -1.42 6.63
CA PHE A 373 -8.19 -2.46 5.60
C PHE A 373 -7.26 -3.63 5.91
N TYR A 374 -7.79 -4.86 5.96
CA TYR A 374 -7.05 -6.09 6.28
C TYR A 374 -6.40 -6.12 7.67
N SER A 375 -6.99 -5.46 8.68
CA SER A 375 -6.44 -5.45 10.04
C SER A 375 -6.97 -6.59 10.90
N GLU A 376 -6.13 -7.12 11.80
CA GLU A 376 -6.51 -8.13 12.80
C GLU A 376 -7.24 -7.47 14.00
N ILE A 377 -8.37 -6.81 13.77
CA ILE A 377 -9.22 -6.20 14.82
C ILE A 377 -10.49 -7.01 15.07
N GLU A 378 -10.93 -7.07 16.33
CA GLU A 378 -12.14 -7.81 16.75
C GLU A 378 -13.34 -6.89 16.96
N GLU A 379 -13.09 -5.67 17.42
CA GLU A 379 -14.10 -4.65 17.63
C GLU A 379 -13.54 -3.27 17.34
N MET A 380 -14.42 -2.34 16.96
CA MET A 380 -14.05 -0.95 16.75
C MET A 380 -15.12 -0.03 17.30
N THR A 381 -14.70 1.01 18.02
CA THR A 381 -15.56 2.14 18.35
C THR A 381 -15.02 3.42 17.71
N ILE A 382 -15.88 4.05 16.92
CA ILE A 382 -15.61 5.36 16.35
C ILE A 382 -15.99 6.43 17.38
N PRO A 383 -15.09 7.38 17.72
CA PRO A 383 -15.32 8.33 18.81
C PRO A 383 -16.33 9.42 18.42
N GLU A 384 -16.98 9.99 19.44
CA GLU A 384 -17.88 11.13 19.29
C GLU A 384 -17.17 12.33 18.66
N GLY A 385 -17.88 13.03 17.77
CA GLY A 385 -17.35 14.13 16.97
C GLY A 385 -16.87 13.72 15.57
N VAL A 386 -16.69 12.42 15.31
CA VAL A 386 -16.46 11.91 13.95
C VAL A 386 -17.78 11.92 13.19
N LYS A 387 -17.74 12.50 11.97
CA LYS A 387 -18.92 12.67 11.11
C LYS A 387 -18.98 11.68 9.95
N ARG A 388 -17.87 11.03 9.60
CA ARG A 388 -17.74 10.21 8.39
C ARG A 388 -17.00 8.91 8.65
N ILE A 389 -17.52 7.80 8.13
CA ILE A 389 -16.76 6.56 7.91
C ILE A 389 -16.25 6.57 6.46
N GLY A 390 -14.94 6.41 6.29
CA GLY A 390 -14.29 6.37 4.99
C GLY A 390 -14.50 5.08 4.21
N ASP A 391 -14.18 5.13 2.92
CA ASP A 391 -14.35 3.99 2.02
C ASP A 391 -13.44 2.83 2.44
N GLY A 392 -13.97 1.60 2.45
CA GLY A 392 -13.21 0.40 2.79
C GLY A 392 -12.64 0.36 4.21
N MET A 393 -13.13 1.21 5.13
CA MET A 393 -12.55 1.42 6.47
C MET A 393 -12.19 0.12 7.19
N PHE A 394 -13.06 -0.89 7.14
CA PHE A 394 -12.90 -2.19 7.78
C PHE A 394 -13.03 -3.37 6.81
N ALA A 395 -12.77 -3.14 5.52
CA ALA A 395 -12.81 -4.21 4.54
C ALA A 395 -11.69 -5.23 4.80
N ALA A 396 -12.00 -6.51 4.63
CA ALA A 396 -11.16 -7.66 4.96
C ALA A 396 -10.68 -7.72 6.44
N CYS A 397 -11.41 -7.11 7.38
CA CYS A 397 -11.21 -7.31 8.82
C CYS A 397 -11.92 -8.60 9.25
N TYR A 398 -11.23 -9.72 9.05
CA TYR A 398 -11.81 -11.06 9.14
C TYR A 398 -12.26 -11.51 10.53
N SER A 399 -11.87 -10.80 11.59
CA SER A 399 -12.27 -11.09 12.97
C SER A 399 -13.19 -10.04 13.56
N LEU A 400 -13.55 -9.00 12.79
CA LEU A 400 -14.36 -7.89 13.28
C LEU A 400 -15.80 -8.33 13.50
N ALA A 401 -16.22 -8.39 14.76
CA ALA A 401 -17.54 -8.83 15.18
C ALA A 401 -18.41 -7.68 15.72
N THR A 402 -17.81 -6.55 16.09
CA THR A 402 -18.57 -5.42 16.64
C THR A 402 -18.04 -4.08 16.14
N ILE A 403 -18.94 -3.24 15.63
CA ILE A 403 -18.66 -1.86 15.27
C ILE A 403 -19.62 -0.96 16.03
N THR A 404 -19.10 0.09 16.67
CA THR A 404 -19.89 1.11 17.33
C THR A 404 -19.66 2.47 16.67
N LEU A 405 -20.73 3.06 16.14
CA LEU A 405 -20.74 4.38 15.52
C LEU A 405 -21.33 5.43 16.47
N PRO A 406 -20.74 6.63 16.54
CA PRO A 406 -21.13 7.68 17.50
C PRO A 406 -22.45 8.34 17.13
N SER A 407 -22.95 9.24 17.98
CA SER A 407 -24.17 9.98 17.67
C SER A 407 -23.99 11.03 16.58
N THR A 408 -22.77 11.54 16.41
CA THR A 408 -22.37 12.54 15.40
C THR A 408 -22.18 11.99 13.99
N ILE A 409 -22.30 10.68 13.75
CA ILE A 409 -22.05 10.14 12.43
C ILE A 409 -23.14 10.58 11.43
N GLU A 410 -22.72 11.13 10.30
CA GLU A 410 -23.59 11.70 9.26
C GLU A 410 -23.50 10.91 7.94
N TYR A 411 -22.35 10.29 7.65
CA TYR A 411 -22.10 9.57 6.39
C TYR A 411 -21.29 8.26 6.56
N VAL A 412 -21.68 7.24 5.80
CA VAL A 412 -20.99 5.95 5.69
C VAL A 412 -20.52 5.71 4.24
N GLY A 413 -19.20 5.56 4.06
CA GLY A 413 -18.56 5.35 2.76
C GLY A 413 -18.82 4.00 2.09
N ALA A 414 -18.21 3.77 0.94
CA ALA A 414 -18.35 2.54 0.16
C ALA A 414 -17.67 1.36 0.85
N LYS A 415 -18.23 0.16 0.71
CA LYS A 415 -17.58 -1.13 1.02
C LYS A 415 -16.97 -1.22 2.42
N ILE A 416 -17.62 -0.66 3.44
CA ILE A 416 -17.01 -0.50 4.77
C ILE A 416 -16.61 -1.82 5.43
N MET A 417 -17.25 -2.93 5.06
CA MET A 417 -17.00 -4.28 5.55
C MET A 417 -16.87 -5.30 4.40
N ALA A 418 -16.50 -4.84 3.20
CA ALA A 418 -16.34 -5.75 2.05
C ALA A 418 -15.37 -6.90 2.39
N PHE A 419 -15.71 -8.10 1.97
CA PHE A 419 -14.97 -9.34 2.20
C PHE A 419 -14.86 -9.79 3.67
N ASN A 420 -15.60 -9.17 4.59
CA ASN A 420 -15.77 -9.72 5.94
C ASN A 420 -16.80 -10.87 5.90
N TYR A 421 -16.62 -11.85 6.77
CA TYR A 421 -17.41 -13.09 6.79
C TYR A 421 -17.92 -13.47 8.19
N VAL A 422 -17.62 -12.66 9.20
CA VAL A 422 -18.17 -12.81 10.55
C VAL A 422 -19.47 -12.02 10.65
N GLU A 423 -20.50 -12.61 11.25
CA GLU A 423 -21.72 -11.87 11.59
C GLU A 423 -21.34 -10.70 12.50
N THR A 424 -21.77 -9.50 12.13
CA THR A 424 -21.31 -8.27 12.78
C THR A 424 -22.44 -7.56 13.51
N THR A 425 -22.25 -7.30 14.80
CA THR A 425 -23.09 -6.36 15.55
C THR A 425 -22.69 -4.93 15.19
N LEU A 426 -23.64 -4.16 14.66
CA LEU A 426 -23.46 -2.76 14.32
C LEU A 426 -24.30 -1.89 15.25
N ASN A 427 -23.66 -1.23 16.21
CA ASN A 427 -24.30 -0.30 17.14
C ASN A 427 -24.25 1.12 16.56
N VAL A 428 -25.39 1.76 16.35
CA VAL A 428 -25.47 3.10 15.77
C VAL A 428 -26.18 4.06 16.71
N TYR A 429 -25.42 4.99 17.29
CA TYR A 429 -25.94 5.99 18.21
C TYR A 429 -26.54 7.23 17.52
N ALA A 430 -26.41 7.35 16.20
CA ALA A 430 -27.07 8.41 15.44
C ALA A 430 -28.60 8.27 15.52
N VAL A 431 -29.25 9.32 15.99
CA VAL A 431 -30.71 9.34 16.18
C VAL A 431 -31.49 9.42 14.87
N ASN A 432 -30.84 9.85 13.80
CA ASN A 432 -31.33 9.78 12.44
C ASN A 432 -30.39 8.86 11.64
N PRO A 433 -30.92 8.01 10.74
CA PRO A 433 -30.08 7.14 9.93
C PRO A 433 -29.07 7.97 9.12
N PRO A 434 -27.76 7.71 9.26
CA PRO A 434 -26.73 8.35 8.44
C PRO A 434 -26.96 8.07 6.96
N THR A 435 -26.53 8.98 6.10
CA THR A 435 -26.54 8.72 4.65
C THR A 435 -25.43 7.73 4.28
N CYS A 436 -25.68 6.88 3.29
CA CYS A 436 -24.70 5.89 2.84
C CYS A 436 -24.28 6.10 1.39
N HIS A 437 -23.03 5.77 1.08
CA HIS A 437 -22.66 5.44 -0.30
C HIS A 437 -23.53 4.27 -0.80
N ARG A 438 -23.90 4.26 -2.09
CA ARG A 438 -24.73 3.19 -2.68
C ARG A 438 -24.19 1.79 -2.40
N ASP A 439 -22.87 1.67 -2.40
CA ASP A 439 -22.15 0.40 -2.22
C ASP A 439 -21.62 0.23 -0.78
N ALA A 440 -22.20 0.92 0.22
CA ALA A 440 -21.68 0.92 1.61
C ALA A 440 -21.50 -0.47 2.22
N PHE A 441 -22.47 -1.36 2.00
CA PHE A 441 -22.46 -2.74 2.48
C PHE A 441 -22.25 -3.77 1.35
N ALA A 442 -21.76 -3.33 0.18
CA ALA A 442 -21.47 -4.23 -0.93
C ALA A 442 -20.30 -5.18 -0.60
N ASP A 443 -20.31 -6.38 -1.19
CA ASP A 443 -19.31 -7.44 -1.02
C ASP A 443 -19.13 -7.94 0.44
N PHE A 444 -20.06 -7.62 1.36
CA PHE A 444 -20.09 -8.22 2.69
C PHE A 444 -20.69 -9.63 2.59
N ALA A 445 -19.97 -10.63 3.09
CA ALA A 445 -20.31 -12.04 2.90
C ALA A 445 -21.08 -12.65 4.10
N SER A 446 -21.59 -11.81 5.00
CA SER A 446 -22.30 -12.23 6.22
C SER A 446 -23.48 -11.31 6.54
N SER A 447 -24.03 -11.43 7.75
CA SER A 447 -25.17 -10.69 8.28
C SER A 447 -24.76 -9.59 9.26
N ILE A 448 -25.61 -8.57 9.37
CA ILE A 448 -25.51 -7.45 10.32
C ILE A 448 -26.69 -7.55 11.30
N ASN A 449 -26.35 -7.58 12.58
CA ASN A 449 -27.30 -7.33 13.67
C ASN A 449 -27.26 -5.83 13.99
N LEU A 450 -28.29 -5.08 13.60
CA LEU A 450 -28.30 -3.62 13.70
C LEU A 450 -28.98 -3.18 14.99
N HIS A 451 -28.21 -2.55 15.87
CA HIS A 451 -28.72 -1.96 17.10
C HIS A 451 -28.72 -0.44 16.99
N VAL A 452 -29.85 0.19 17.31
CA VAL A 452 -30.04 1.64 17.24
C VAL A 452 -30.57 2.18 18.56
N VAL A 453 -30.52 3.51 18.72
CA VAL A 453 -31.06 4.18 19.92
C VAL A 453 -32.54 3.83 20.12
N LYS A 454 -32.92 3.52 21.36
CA LYS A 454 -34.30 3.22 21.75
C LYS A 454 -35.30 4.24 21.20
N GLY A 455 -36.35 3.75 20.54
CA GLY A 455 -37.37 4.55 19.87
C GLY A 455 -36.98 5.02 18.46
N LYS A 456 -35.82 4.61 17.92
CA LYS A 456 -35.35 4.99 16.57
C LYS A 456 -35.47 3.90 15.52
N LYS A 457 -35.94 2.68 15.88
CA LYS A 457 -36.18 1.58 14.93
C LYS A 457 -36.92 2.03 13.66
N GLN A 458 -38.06 2.71 13.84
CA GLN A 458 -38.90 3.14 12.72
C GLN A 458 -38.19 4.13 11.77
N ALA A 459 -37.24 4.93 12.26
CA ALA A 459 -36.49 5.85 11.41
C ALA A 459 -35.53 5.08 10.49
N TYR A 460 -34.85 4.05 11.02
CA TYR A 460 -33.95 3.20 10.26
C TYR A 460 -34.69 2.29 9.27
N GLU A 461 -35.82 1.71 9.66
CA GLU A 461 -36.67 0.90 8.76
C GLU A 461 -37.18 1.69 7.54
N LYS A 462 -37.41 3.00 7.69
CA LYS A 462 -37.84 3.90 6.60
C LYS A 462 -36.69 4.34 5.70
N SER A 463 -35.44 4.16 6.13
CA SER A 463 -34.27 4.58 5.35
C SER A 463 -34.02 3.62 4.18
N ASN A 464 -33.69 4.17 3.01
CA ASN A 464 -33.24 3.35 1.88
C ASN A 464 -31.82 2.79 2.07
N ASP A 465 -31.05 3.42 2.95
CA ASP A 465 -29.62 3.14 3.15
C ASP A 465 -29.36 2.06 4.21
N TRP A 466 -30.31 1.88 5.14
CA TRP A 466 -30.21 0.98 6.29
C TRP A 466 -31.20 -0.19 6.20
N LYS A 467 -31.45 -0.63 4.97
CA LYS A 467 -32.28 -1.79 4.63
C LYS A 467 -31.57 -2.62 3.57
N GLY A 468 -31.90 -3.90 3.49
CA GLY A 468 -31.30 -4.83 2.53
C GLY A 468 -31.08 -6.21 3.13
N SER A 469 -30.74 -7.18 2.30
CA SER A 469 -30.61 -8.59 2.71
C SER A 469 -29.45 -8.86 3.68
N VAL A 470 -28.53 -7.91 3.84
CA VAL A 470 -27.42 -8.02 4.79
C VAL A 470 -27.85 -7.74 6.23
N PHE A 471 -28.98 -7.06 6.47
CA PHE A 471 -29.47 -6.79 7.81
C PHE A 471 -30.43 -7.89 8.24
N ASN A 472 -30.14 -8.56 9.36
CA ASN A 472 -31.02 -9.59 9.94
C ASN A 472 -32.30 -8.95 10.49
N ASP A 473 -32.14 -8.20 11.59
CA ASP A 473 -33.19 -7.46 12.29
C ASP A 473 -32.62 -6.14 12.82
N ILE A 474 -33.52 -5.17 13.03
CA ILE A 474 -33.21 -3.89 13.69
C ILE A 474 -33.74 -3.94 15.12
N GLU A 475 -32.83 -3.81 16.09
CA GLU A 475 -33.13 -3.69 17.52
C GLU A 475 -32.97 -2.24 17.97
N ASP A 476 -33.92 -1.69 18.74
CA ASP A 476 -33.79 -0.37 19.36
C ASP A 476 -33.60 -0.47 20.88
N ASP A 477 -32.58 -1.24 21.25
CA ASP A 477 -32.22 -1.55 22.62
C ASP A 477 -31.08 -0.65 23.15
N LEU A 478 -30.40 0.11 22.28
CA LEU A 478 -29.34 1.02 22.71
C LEU A 478 -29.92 2.13 23.56
N LYS A 479 -29.37 2.31 24.75
CA LYS A 479 -29.71 3.44 25.61
C LYS A 479 -29.04 4.68 25.03
N ALA A 480 -29.80 5.75 24.77
CA ALA A 480 -29.24 7.07 24.45
C ALA A 480 -28.21 7.42 25.53
N ILE A 481 -26.95 7.59 25.11
CA ILE A 481 -25.71 7.58 25.93
C ILE A 481 -26.00 7.68 27.43
N VAL A 482 -26.01 6.52 28.09
CA VAL A 482 -25.94 6.43 29.56
C VAL A 482 -24.47 6.39 29.90
N THR A 483 -23.98 7.42 30.58
CA THR A 483 -22.75 7.37 31.35
C THR A 483 -22.82 6.16 32.28
N GLY A 484 -22.23 5.04 31.85
CA GLY A 484 -22.48 3.72 32.42
C GLY A 484 -21.91 3.59 33.83
N VAL A 485 -22.79 3.60 34.83
CA VAL A 485 -22.59 2.85 36.08
C VAL A 485 -23.94 2.32 36.54
N SER A 486 -24.12 1.01 36.51
CA SER A 486 -25.16 0.35 37.30
C SER A 486 -24.49 -0.54 38.34
N ALA A 487 -24.80 -0.25 39.60
CA ALA A 487 -24.58 -0.97 40.86
C ALA A 487 -23.39 -1.96 40.98
N THR A 488 -22.59 -1.75 42.03
CA THR A 488 -21.56 -2.67 42.53
C THR A 488 -22.15 -4.00 43.01
N ALA A 489 -21.67 -5.11 42.46
CA ALA A 489 -21.75 -6.44 43.08
C ALA A 489 -20.48 -6.71 43.91
N PRO A 490 -20.57 -7.43 45.04
CA PRO A 490 -19.42 -7.71 45.90
C PRO A 490 -18.39 -8.58 45.16
N SER A 491 -17.12 -8.15 45.16
CA SER A 491 -16.04 -8.86 44.46
C SER A 491 -15.58 -10.09 45.23
N SER A 492 -15.37 -11.19 44.51
CA SER A 492 -14.58 -12.32 45.00
C SER A 492 -13.06 -12.01 44.90
N VAL A 493 -12.25 -12.50 45.84
CA VAL A 493 -10.80 -12.20 45.94
C VAL A 493 -9.98 -12.83 44.79
N GLU A 494 -10.60 -13.69 43.96
CA GLU A 494 -9.96 -14.45 42.87
C GLU A 494 -10.37 -14.02 41.46
N ALA A 495 -11.23 -13.01 41.30
CA ALA A 495 -11.70 -12.61 39.96
C ALA A 495 -10.58 -11.96 39.13
N VAL A 496 -10.46 -12.36 37.86
CA VAL A 496 -9.47 -11.81 36.91
C VAL A 496 -10.12 -10.81 35.96
N GLU A 497 -9.36 -9.82 35.50
CA GLU A 497 -9.82 -8.85 34.49
C GLU A 497 -10.13 -9.56 33.17
N THR A 498 -11.39 -9.47 32.71
CA THR A 498 -11.85 -10.04 31.43
C THR A 498 -11.96 -8.98 30.34
N ALA A 499 -12.23 -7.73 30.70
CA ALA A 499 -12.25 -6.60 29.80
C ALA A 499 -12.05 -5.29 30.56
N ARG A 500 -11.70 -4.24 29.85
CA ARG A 500 -11.58 -2.88 30.37
C ARG A 500 -12.19 -1.92 29.39
N TYR A 501 -12.79 -0.84 29.88
CA TYR A 501 -13.47 0.18 29.09
C TYR A 501 -13.08 1.59 29.57
N ASN A 502 -13.18 2.60 28.73
CA ASN A 502 -13.15 4.00 29.15
C ASN A 502 -14.54 4.46 29.65
N LEU A 503 -14.66 5.72 30.09
CA LEU A 503 -15.92 6.28 30.60
C LEU A 503 -17.03 6.38 29.54
N GLN A 504 -16.68 6.29 28.26
CA GLN A 504 -17.59 6.28 27.13
C GLN A 504 -18.08 4.87 26.78
N GLY A 505 -17.65 3.85 27.52
CA GLY A 505 -18.01 2.46 27.26
C GLY A 505 -17.22 1.80 26.12
N VAL A 506 -16.15 2.44 25.63
CA VAL A 506 -15.26 1.87 24.61
C VAL A 506 -14.30 0.90 25.27
N ARG A 507 -14.22 -0.35 24.81
CA ARG A 507 -13.25 -1.32 25.34
C ARG A 507 -11.84 -0.83 25.07
N ILE A 508 -10.95 -0.94 26.04
CA ILE A 508 -9.55 -0.53 25.96
C ILE A 508 -8.65 -1.73 26.30
N TYR A 509 -7.64 -1.96 25.47
CA TYR A 509 -6.75 -3.12 25.60
C TYR A 509 -5.53 -2.86 26.51
N ALA A 510 -5.34 -1.62 26.96
CA ALA A 510 -4.35 -1.24 27.98
C ALA A 510 -4.92 -0.15 28.90
N PRO A 511 -4.35 0.03 30.11
CA PRO A 511 -4.65 1.16 30.98
C PRO A 511 -4.49 2.50 30.24
N GLN A 512 -5.57 3.29 30.19
CA GLN A 512 -5.55 4.67 29.69
C GLN A 512 -5.66 5.64 30.85
N ARG A 513 -4.92 6.75 30.81
CA ARG A 513 -4.98 7.80 31.83
C ARG A 513 -6.43 8.28 32.04
N GLY A 514 -6.84 8.43 33.29
CA GLY A 514 -8.21 8.73 33.67
C GLY A 514 -8.92 7.53 34.32
N VAL A 515 -10.25 7.54 34.31
CA VAL A 515 -11.05 6.46 34.91
C VAL A 515 -11.30 5.37 33.88
N ASN A 516 -10.85 4.15 34.17
CA ASN A 516 -11.15 2.95 33.41
C ASN A 516 -12.20 2.12 34.16
N ILE A 517 -13.13 1.53 33.43
CA ILE A 517 -14.11 0.57 33.95
C ILE A 517 -13.56 -0.83 33.66
N VAL A 518 -13.17 -1.58 34.68
CA VAL A 518 -12.65 -2.94 34.54
C VAL A 518 -13.76 -3.93 34.83
N LYS A 519 -14.04 -4.83 33.88
CA LYS A 519 -14.93 -5.97 34.01
C LYS A 519 -14.13 -7.19 34.46
N MET A 520 -14.64 -7.89 35.46
CA MET A 520 -14.00 -9.04 36.09
C MET A 520 -14.68 -10.35 35.68
N SER A 521 -14.03 -11.50 35.89
CA SER A 521 -14.51 -12.84 35.51
C SER A 521 -15.73 -13.31 36.31
N ASP A 522 -15.95 -12.75 37.50
CA ASP A 522 -17.15 -12.99 38.32
C ASP A 522 -18.33 -12.08 37.92
N GLY A 523 -18.20 -11.33 36.83
CA GLY A 523 -19.22 -10.40 36.33
C GLY A 523 -19.21 -9.03 37.00
N THR A 524 -18.38 -8.82 38.04
CA THR A 524 -18.28 -7.52 38.71
C THR A 524 -17.57 -6.46 37.84
N GLN A 525 -17.79 -5.19 38.17
CA GLN A 525 -17.13 -4.06 37.51
C GLN A 525 -16.51 -3.12 38.56
N LYS A 526 -15.29 -2.63 38.30
CA LYS A 526 -14.60 -1.66 39.16
C LYS A 526 -14.12 -0.45 38.36
N LYS A 527 -14.12 0.72 38.98
CA LYS A 527 -13.48 1.92 38.43
C LYS A 527 -12.04 1.96 38.90
N VAL A 528 -11.09 2.00 37.97
CA VAL A 528 -9.66 2.14 38.23
C VAL A 528 -9.23 3.51 37.73
N LEU A 529 -8.68 4.34 38.62
CA LEU A 529 -8.04 5.59 38.21
C LEU A 529 -6.58 5.30 37.84
N VAL A 530 -6.25 5.46 36.56
CA VAL A 530 -4.87 5.38 36.05
C VAL A 530 -4.33 6.81 35.99
N LYS A 531 -3.27 7.07 36.76
CA LYS A 531 -2.70 8.42 36.95
C LYS A 531 -1.87 8.89 35.77
#